data_AF-A0AAU9K6M2-F1
#
_entry.id   AF-A0AAU9K6M2-F1
#
_cell.length_a   1.000
_cell.length_b   1.000
_cell.length_c   1.000
_cell.angle_alpha   90.00
_cell.angle_beta   90.00
_cell.angle_gamma   90.00
#
_symmetry.space_group_name_H-M   'P 1'
#
loop_
_entity.id
_entity.type
_entity.pdbx_description
1 polymer ?
#
loop_
_entity_poly.entity_id
_entity_poly.type
_entity_poly.pdbx_seq_one_letter_code
_entity_poly.pdbx_strand_id
1 'polypeptide(L)'
;MQLIGLLLPIVFAADTLNLLQRENEQLRNANSILHKQLVQLAQVSDSSDLIEADFAYNKAKIQAILDGYWAESDEAVRLALAEEIENYLKSLVEDLNLMGGFSEGIQSADLEDLIVALSSYIESTKEALEHEEFNKAYSDLKLALDRKEETLRKLQLENAKLTGKLDSVQAELEQTSQQYEHDKIKLDDVKNELDEVRKDQEARLETLKQTMKSEEQVSRTKEINDFKIIQESNDNLIAQLQDQSAEQSLKIEQLSVDKSNLIAKLRLLNNTIDRMESELQARSAQLKAAEEKFEEFRKQVEYDTNDEIKSLRNSEQALKKEAKDLQEKQIELLESITNCTKELDHLQLLKRQKDNKIKELELELSEAENRIEHAKTARSQEIEGYKQDLESSEESLNDLQRQLDDALTKIAAQNSQIRELSDSLSESEYKNKRNSPPPIEEPKERKEPKESFYEAPQDSTYYSYSSTLRGFSLPIIN
;
A
#
# COMPACT_ATOMS: atom_id res chain seq x y z
N MET A 1 59.81 -56.46 57.51
CA MET A 1 59.74 -55.29 56.61
C MET A 1 59.08 -55.70 55.29
N GLN A 2 57.73 -55.73 55.20
CA GLN A 2 57.03 -56.04 53.93
C GLN A 2 55.75 -55.22 53.68
N LEU A 3 55.15 -54.56 54.69
CA LEU A 3 53.94 -53.73 54.45
C LEU A 3 54.20 -52.39 53.75
N ILE A 4 55.41 -51.82 53.84
CA ILE A 4 55.68 -50.44 53.38
C ILE A 4 55.73 -50.35 51.84
N GLY A 5 56.19 -51.41 51.16
CA GLY A 5 56.31 -51.44 49.69
C GLY A 5 54.97 -51.50 48.94
N LEU A 6 53.88 -51.89 49.61
CA LEU A 6 52.53 -51.98 49.03
C LEU A 6 51.67 -50.74 49.26
N LEU A 7 52.03 -49.87 50.23
CA LEU A 7 51.27 -48.68 50.56
C LEU A 7 51.62 -47.48 49.67
N LEU A 8 52.88 -47.36 49.24
CA LEU A 8 53.34 -46.25 48.38
C LEU A 8 52.57 -46.12 47.05
N PRO A 9 52.31 -47.20 46.28
CA PRO A 9 51.49 -47.11 45.07
C PRO A 9 50.03 -46.74 45.34
N ILE A 10 49.47 -47.15 46.49
CA ILE A 10 48.09 -46.85 46.87
C ILE A 10 47.96 -45.37 47.26
N VAL A 11 48.94 -44.80 47.97
CA VAL A 11 48.97 -43.36 48.28
C VAL A 11 49.13 -42.53 47.01
N PHE A 12 50.03 -42.91 46.09
CA PHE A 12 50.17 -42.23 44.79
C PHE A 12 48.90 -42.34 43.94
N ALA A 13 48.23 -43.49 43.94
CA ALA A 13 46.94 -43.68 43.28
C ALA A 13 45.82 -42.84 43.93
N ALA A 14 45.82 -42.68 45.26
CA ALA A 14 44.86 -41.83 45.96
C ALA A 14 45.10 -40.33 45.70
N ASP A 15 46.35 -39.87 45.69
CA ASP A 15 46.69 -38.47 45.38
C ASP A 15 46.40 -38.14 43.91
N THR A 16 46.69 -39.04 42.97
CA THR A 16 46.30 -38.85 41.56
C THR A 16 44.79 -38.92 41.35
N LEU A 17 44.06 -39.78 42.09
CA LEU A 17 42.60 -39.78 42.09
C LEU A 17 42.03 -38.46 42.63
N ASN A 18 42.57 -37.94 43.74
CA ASN A 18 42.18 -36.65 44.31
C ASN A 18 42.47 -35.49 43.35
N LEU A 19 43.61 -35.52 42.65
CA LEU A 19 43.95 -34.53 41.63
C LEU A 19 42.97 -34.57 40.45
N LEU A 20 42.70 -35.77 39.90
CA LEU A 20 41.75 -36.00 38.81
C LEU A 20 40.30 -35.64 39.18
N GLN A 21 39.90 -35.85 40.44
CA GLN A 21 38.61 -35.39 40.96
C GLN A 21 38.54 -33.86 40.99
N ARG A 22 39.60 -33.20 41.47
CA ARG A 22 39.69 -31.74 41.54
C ARG A 22 39.70 -31.08 40.16
N GLU A 23 40.40 -31.68 39.19
CA GLU A 23 40.34 -31.26 37.77
C GLU A 23 38.96 -31.51 37.16
N ASN A 24 38.30 -32.65 37.44
CA ASN A 24 36.92 -32.89 37.00
C ASN A 24 35.93 -31.87 37.57
N GLU A 25 36.13 -31.45 38.83
CA GLU A 25 35.27 -30.48 39.50
C GLU A 25 35.50 -29.05 38.97
N GLN A 26 36.75 -28.70 38.64
CA GLN A 26 37.07 -27.48 37.89
C GLN A 26 36.46 -27.51 36.49
N LEU A 27 36.56 -28.62 35.75
CA LEU A 27 35.95 -28.80 34.43
C LEU A 27 34.42 -28.72 34.50
N ARG A 28 33.78 -29.31 35.52
CA ARG A 28 32.33 -29.16 35.77
C ARG A 28 31.93 -27.72 36.03
N ASN A 29 32.69 -26.98 36.83
CA ASN A 29 32.43 -25.56 37.08
C ASN A 29 32.63 -24.72 35.82
N ALA A 30 33.68 -24.97 35.04
CA ALA A 30 33.91 -24.31 33.75
C ALA A 30 32.78 -24.60 32.76
N ASN A 31 32.32 -25.86 32.64
CA ASN A 31 31.18 -26.24 31.81
C ASN A 31 29.87 -25.61 32.28
N SER A 32 29.65 -25.50 33.60
CA SER A 32 28.47 -24.82 34.17
C SER A 32 28.45 -23.32 33.85
N ILE A 33 29.60 -22.65 33.90
CA ILE A 33 29.77 -21.26 33.49
C ILE A 33 29.54 -21.11 31.98
N LEU A 34 30.19 -21.93 31.15
CA LEU A 34 30.01 -21.94 29.70
C LEU A 34 28.55 -22.20 29.30
N HIS A 35 27.87 -23.14 29.97
CA HIS A 35 26.47 -23.45 29.67
C HIS A 35 25.53 -22.31 30.06
N LYS A 36 25.77 -21.62 31.19
CA LYS A 36 25.05 -20.39 31.53
C LYS A 36 25.29 -19.27 30.51
N GLN A 37 26.52 -19.08 30.06
CA GLN A 37 26.85 -18.11 29.02
C GLN A 37 26.22 -18.47 27.67
N LEU A 38 26.16 -19.76 27.30
CA LEU A 38 25.47 -20.24 26.10
C LEU A 38 23.96 -20.04 26.16
N VAL A 39 23.33 -20.29 27.32
CA VAL A 39 21.89 -20.02 27.51
C VAL A 39 21.61 -18.51 27.47
N GLN A 40 22.48 -17.68 28.04
CA GLN A 40 22.37 -16.22 27.94
C GLN A 40 22.55 -15.73 26.49
N LEU A 41 23.51 -16.29 25.74
CA LEU A 41 23.70 -15.96 24.31
C LEU A 41 22.51 -16.41 23.45
N ALA A 42 21.92 -17.57 23.73
CA ALA A 42 20.72 -18.04 23.03
C ALA A 42 19.49 -17.15 23.34
N GLN A 43 19.34 -16.69 24.59
CA GLN A 43 18.31 -15.72 24.94
C GLN A 43 18.51 -14.37 24.27
N VAL A 44 19.76 -13.96 24.00
CA VAL A 44 20.09 -12.76 23.24
C VAL A 44 19.83 -12.94 21.74
N SER A 45 20.05 -14.12 21.14
CA SER A 45 19.65 -14.35 19.75
C SER A 45 18.13 -14.35 19.57
N ASP A 46 17.39 -15.06 20.43
CA ASP A 46 15.92 -15.09 20.37
C ASP A 46 15.29 -13.69 20.55
N SER A 47 15.96 -12.79 21.28
CA SER A 47 15.50 -11.39 21.42
C SER A 47 15.98 -10.48 20.29
N SER A 48 17.15 -10.73 19.69
CA SER A 48 17.60 -10.04 18.47
C SER A 48 16.65 -10.29 17.31
N ASP A 49 16.24 -11.55 17.09
CA ASP A 49 15.29 -11.93 16.04
C ASP A 49 13.92 -11.25 16.24
N LEU A 50 13.49 -11.06 17.50
CA LEU A 50 12.26 -10.31 17.82
C LEU A 50 12.40 -8.81 17.52
N ILE A 51 13.50 -8.19 17.94
CA ILE A 51 13.74 -6.74 17.73
C ILE A 51 13.87 -6.42 16.23
N GLU A 52 14.53 -7.29 15.44
CA GLU A 52 14.57 -7.15 13.98
C GLU A 52 13.17 -7.28 13.34
N ALA A 53 12.31 -8.17 13.86
CA ALA A 53 10.94 -8.31 13.39
C ALA A 53 10.06 -7.09 13.76
N ASP A 54 10.19 -6.57 14.98
CA ASP A 54 9.46 -5.37 15.44
C ASP A 54 9.92 -4.12 14.67
N PHE A 55 11.24 -3.96 14.44
CA PHE A 55 11.79 -2.91 13.57
C PHE A 55 11.23 -2.99 12.13
N ALA A 56 11.22 -4.19 11.53
CA ALA A 56 10.68 -4.40 10.19
C ALA A 56 9.17 -4.11 10.12
N TYR A 57 8.41 -4.48 11.16
CA TYR A 57 6.99 -4.17 11.29
C TYR A 57 6.75 -2.66 11.41
N ASN A 58 7.44 -1.98 12.32
CA ASN A 58 7.32 -0.54 12.55
C ASN A 58 7.68 0.24 11.28
N LYS A 59 8.74 -0.16 10.57
CA LYS A 59 9.13 0.41 9.26
C LYS A 59 8.03 0.23 8.20
N ALA A 60 7.48 -0.98 8.06
CA ALA A 60 6.40 -1.25 7.10
C ALA A 60 5.11 -0.48 7.44
N LYS A 61 4.83 -0.31 8.74
CA LYS A 61 3.67 0.45 9.24
C LYS A 61 3.83 1.95 9.00
N ILE A 62 5.01 2.53 9.23
CA ILE A 62 5.34 3.92 8.88
C ILE A 62 5.14 4.16 7.39
N GLN A 63 5.63 3.26 6.52
CA GLN A 63 5.44 3.38 5.07
C GLN A 63 3.96 3.41 4.68
N ALA A 64 3.15 2.50 5.23
CA ALA A 64 1.71 2.45 4.94
C ALA A 64 0.95 3.71 5.43
N ILE A 65 1.36 4.29 6.56
CA ILE A 65 0.76 5.54 7.07
C ILE A 65 1.22 6.75 6.24
N LEU A 66 2.49 6.78 5.79
CA LEU A 66 3.00 7.80 4.86
C LEU A 66 2.24 7.79 3.53
N ASP A 67 1.99 6.61 2.95
CA ASP A 67 1.21 6.49 1.71
C ASP A 67 -0.22 7.04 1.90
N GLY A 68 -0.83 6.82 3.07
CA GLY A 68 -2.10 7.43 3.47
C GLY A 68 -2.01 8.95 3.65
N TYR A 69 -0.98 9.45 4.32
CA TYR A 69 -0.75 10.89 4.56
C TYR A 69 -0.59 11.70 3.27
N TRP A 70 0.01 11.14 2.23
CA TRP A 70 0.12 11.78 0.91
C TRP A 70 -1.14 11.66 0.05
N ALA A 71 -2.00 10.67 0.31
CA ALA A 71 -3.27 10.50 -0.39
C ALA A 71 -4.41 11.33 0.22
N GLU A 72 -4.30 11.68 1.50
CA GLU A 72 -5.35 12.40 2.24
C GLU A 72 -5.36 13.90 1.92
N SER A 73 -6.58 14.43 1.80
CA SER A 73 -6.89 15.83 1.48
C SER A 73 -7.37 16.64 2.69
N ASP A 74 -7.91 15.98 3.71
CA ASP A 74 -8.35 16.62 4.96
C ASP A 74 -7.12 16.89 5.86
N GLU A 75 -6.92 18.15 6.24
CA GLU A 75 -5.77 18.60 7.02
C GLU A 75 -5.82 18.09 8.48
N ALA A 76 -7.00 17.88 9.05
CA ALA A 76 -7.16 17.30 10.38
C ALA A 76 -6.86 15.79 10.38
N VAL A 77 -7.26 15.08 9.31
CA VAL A 77 -6.91 13.65 9.15
C VAL A 77 -5.42 13.49 8.86
N ARG A 78 -4.81 14.36 8.04
CA ARG A 78 -3.36 14.41 7.86
C ARG A 78 -2.60 14.70 9.16
N LEU A 79 -3.11 15.56 10.02
CA LEU A 79 -2.52 15.82 11.34
C LEU A 79 -2.54 14.55 12.22
N ALA A 80 -3.66 13.83 12.28
CA ALA A 80 -3.76 12.57 13.01
C ALA A 80 -2.83 11.48 12.46
N LEU A 81 -2.68 11.38 11.13
CA LEU A 81 -1.73 10.47 10.49
C LEU A 81 -0.27 10.87 10.78
N ALA A 82 0.03 12.17 10.91
CA ALA A 82 1.36 12.65 11.33
C ALA A 82 1.65 12.29 12.80
N GLU A 83 0.69 12.44 13.72
CA GLU A 83 0.79 11.96 15.10
C GLU A 83 1.00 10.42 15.14
N GLU A 84 0.36 9.64 14.25
CA GLU A 84 0.59 8.19 14.16
C GLU A 84 2.00 7.86 13.63
N ILE A 85 2.50 8.58 12.61
CA ILE A 85 3.89 8.46 12.11
C ILE A 85 4.90 8.78 13.21
N GLU A 86 4.69 9.86 13.98
CA GLU A 86 5.59 10.26 15.08
C GLU A 86 5.68 9.17 16.16
N ASN A 87 4.56 8.54 16.51
CA ASN A 87 4.53 7.45 17.48
C ASN A 87 5.28 6.21 16.99
N TYR A 88 5.07 5.77 15.74
CA TYR A 88 5.82 4.64 15.20
C TYR A 88 7.30 4.95 14.97
N LEU A 89 7.67 6.21 14.66
CA LEU A 89 9.08 6.64 14.60
C LEU A 89 9.76 6.53 15.98
N LYS A 90 9.07 6.88 17.07
CA LYS A 90 9.60 6.71 18.44
C LYS A 90 9.85 5.23 18.76
N SER A 91 8.91 4.34 18.44
CA SER A 91 9.12 2.88 18.58
C SER A 91 10.26 2.38 17.70
N LEU A 92 10.36 2.85 16.44
CA LEU A 92 11.46 2.50 15.55
C LEU A 92 12.83 2.93 16.09
N VAL A 93 12.91 4.08 16.78
CA VAL A 93 14.12 4.56 17.48
C VAL A 93 14.45 3.69 18.68
N GLU A 94 13.45 3.24 19.46
CA GLU A 94 13.66 2.29 20.56
C GLU A 94 14.24 0.97 20.04
N ASP A 95 13.65 0.39 18.98
CA ASP A 95 14.16 -0.82 18.31
C ASP A 95 15.59 -0.63 17.78
N LEU A 96 15.86 0.49 17.10
CA LEU A 96 17.19 0.83 16.58
C LEU A 96 18.23 0.95 17.69
N ASN A 97 17.89 1.61 18.79
CA ASN A 97 18.77 1.76 19.95
C ASN A 97 19.05 0.40 20.62
N LEU A 98 18.08 -0.52 20.65
CA LEU A 98 18.28 -1.90 21.10
C LEU A 98 19.19 -2.72 20.16
N MET A 99 19.14 -2.46 18.85
CA MET A 99 20.07 -3.03 17.85
C MET A 99 21.46 -2.36 17.82
N GLY A 100 21.73 -1.37 18.68
CA GLY A 100 23.03 -0.68 18.77
C GLY A 100 23.11 0.68 18.06
N GLY A 101 21.96 1.29 17.74
CA GLY A 101 21.83 2.66 17.23
C GLY A 101 21.99 2.83 15.72
N PHE A 102 22.22 1.73 14.98
CA PHE A 102 22.36 1.75 13.53
C PHE A 102 21.87 0.45 12.88
N SER A 103 21.01 0.57 11.87
CA SER A 103 20.50 -0.56 11.07
C SER A 103 20.12 -0.08 9.67
N GLU A 104 20.35 -0.91 8.66
CA GLU A 104 20.02 -0.65 7.24
C GLU A 104 20.49 0.70 6.64
N GLY A 105 21.48 1.38 7.25
CA GLY A 105 21.94 2.70 6.82
C GLY A 105 21.29 3.89 7.55
N ILE A 106 20.38 3.63 8.50
CA ILE A 106 19.68 4.62 9.31
C ILE A 106 20.35 4.69 10.69
N GLN A 107 20.70 5.89 11.17
CA GLN A 107 21.14 6.12 12.56
C GLN A 107 19.94 6.54 13.42
N SER A 108 19.90 6.14 14.69
CA SER A 108 18.82 6.60 15.59
C SER A 108 18.82 8.11 15.78
N ALA A 109 19.99 8.77 15.76
CA ALA A 109 20.11 10.23 15.80
C ALA A 109 19.39 10.93 14.63
N ASP A 110 19.46 10.39 13.41
CA ASP A 110 18.77 10.96 12.24
C ASP A 110 17.24 10.88 12.40
N LEU A 111 16.76 9.81 13.04
CA LEU A 111 15.33 9.63 13.36
C LEU A 111 14.89 10.50 14.55
N GLU A 112 15.74 10.70 15.56
CA GLU A 112 15.48 11.60 16.69
C GLU A 112 15.33 13.05 16.20
N ASP A 113 16.23 13.51 15.32
CA ASP A 113 16.11 14.83 14.65
C ASP A 113 14.83 14.92 13.79
N LEU A 114 14.46 13.84 13.08
CA LEU A 114 13.21 13.77 12.30
C LEU A 114 11.97 13.83 13.19
N ILE A 115 11.98 13.14 14.34
CA ILE A 115 10.89 13.20 15.33
C ILE A 115 10.74 14.62 15.85
N VAL A 116 11.82 15.28 16.28
CA VAL A 116 11.77 16.68 16.77
C VAL A 116 11.21 17.63 15.72
N ALA A 117 11.63 17.49 14.45
CA ALA A 117 11.09 18.29 13.35
C ALA A 117 9.59 18.01 13.11
N LEU A 118 9.17 16.74 13.21
CA LEU A 118 7.78 16.32 13.02
C LEU A 118 6.89 16.78 14.18
N SER A 119 7.31 16.65 15.45
CA SER A 119 6.59 17.16 16.62
C SER A 119 6.37 18.68 16.49
N SER A 120 7.41 19.43 16.12
CA SER A 120 7.30 20.88 15.91
C SER A 120 6.35 21.26 14.77
N TYR A 121 6.27 20.43 13.71
CA TYR A 121 5.32 20.62 12.62
C TYR A 121 3.88 20.32 13.07
N ILE A 122 3.66 19.19 13.76
CA ILE A 122 2.37 18.80 14.32
C ILE A 122 1.82 19.90 15.23
N GLU A 123 2.63 20.37 16.19
CA GLU A 123 2.20 21.38 17.16
C GLU A 123 1.88 22.73 16.49
N SER A 124 2.72 23.19 15.55
CA SER A 124 2.44 24.41 14.76
C SER A 124 1.19 24.28 13.88
N THR A 125 0.88 23.09 13.35
CA THR A 125 -0.30 22.86 12.51
C THR A 125 -1.57 22.77 13.36
N LYS A 126 -1.45 22.22 14.57
CA LYS A 126 -2.52 22.16 15.58
C LYS A 126 -2.90 23.54 16.08
N GLU A 127 -1.93 24.39 16.43
CA GLU A 127 -2.17 25.80 16.78
C GLU A 127 -2.88 26.56 15.65
N ALA A 128 -2.51 26.29 14.38
CA ALA A 128 -3.15 26.92 13.23
C ALA A 128 -4.63 26.48 13.07
N LEU A 129 -4.92 25.18 13.20
CA LEU A 129 -6.28 24.64 13.17
C LEU A 129 -7.14 25.18 14.33
N GLU A 130 -6.63 25.17 15.56
CA GLU A 130 -7.32 25.75 16.72
C GLU A 130 -7.60 27.25 16.52
N HIS A 131 -6.66 28.00 15.91
CA HIS A 131 -6.89 29.39 15.54
C HIS A 131 -7.93 29.56 14.43
N GLU A 132 -7.99 28.69 13.42
CA GLU A 132 -9.03 28.76 12.38
C GLU A 132 -10.41 28.46 12.96
N GLU A 133 -10.55 27.39 13.75
CA GLU A 133 -11.81 27.05 14.44
C GLU A 133 -12.26 28.18 15.37
N PHE A 134 -11.34 28.77 16.14
CA PHE A 134 -11.63 29.91 16.99
C PHE A 134 -12.08 31.13 16.18
N ASN A 135 -11.39 31.46 15.08
CA ASN A 135 -11.76 32.59 14.21
C ASN A 135 -13.13 32.38 13.54
N LYS A 136 -13.45 31.15 13.14
CA LYS A 136 -14.76 30.76 12.59
C LYS A 136 -15.86 30.89 13.64
N ALA A 137 -15.66 30.31 14.83
CA ALA A 137 -16.59 30.44 15.95
C ALA A 137 -16.79 31.90 16.39
N TYR A 138 -15.73 32.71 16.40
CA TYR A 138 -15.79 34.15 16.66
C TYR A 138 -16.59 34.90 15.59
N SER A 139 -16.40 34.57 14.31
CA SER A 139 -17.14 35.13 13.19
C SER A 139 -18.64 34.79 13.27
N ASP A 140 -18.98 33.52 13.54
CA ASP A 140 -20.36 33.07 13.71
C ASP A 140 -21.03 33.72 14.93
N LEU A 141 -20.31 33.82 16.05
CA LEU A 141 -20.78 34.54 17.25
C LEU A 141 -21.02 36.02 16.95
N LYS A 142 -20.14 36.66 16.20
CA LYS A 142 -20.27 38.07 15.80
C LYS A 142 -21.48 38.28 14.88
N LEU A 143 -21.68 37.43 13.87
CA LEU A 143 -22.87 37.46 13.01
C LEU A 143 -24.16 37.20 13.80
N ALA A 144 -24.12 36.32 14.80
CA ALA A 144 -25.25 36.11 15.71
C ALA A 144 -25.53 37.34 16.59
N LEU A 145 -24.49 38.00 17.09
CA LEU A 145 -24.59 39.24 17.88
C LEU A 145 -25.18 40.38 17.04
N ASP A 146 -24.67 40.61 15.83
CA ASP A 146 -25.16 41.65 14.91
C ASP A 146 -26.66 41.47 14.60
N ARG A 147 -27.10 40.22 14.35
CA ARG A 147 -28.53 39.87 14.16
C ARG A 147 -29.37 40.14 15.42
N LYS A 148 -28.82 39.90 16.62
CA LYS A 148 -29.50 40.19 17.89
C LYS A 148 -29.59 41.69 18.14
N GLU A 149 -28.54 42.46 17.84
CA GLU A 149 -28.58 43.93 17.90
C GLU A 149 -29.61 44.53 16.93
N GLU A 150 -29.68 44.03 15.69
CA GLU A 150 -30.70 44.49 14.72
C GLU A 150 -32.12 44.19 15.22
N THR A 151 -32.32 43.00 15.81
CA THR A 151 -33.60 42.61 16.43
C THR A 151 -33.94 43.51 17.63
N LEU A 152 -32.95 43.81 18.48
CA LEU A 152 -33.11 44.72 19.62
C LEU A 152 -33.53 46.12 19.16
N ARG A 153 -32.88 46.68 18.12
CA ARG A 153 -33.25 47.99 17.55
C ARG A 153 -34.67 48.01 16.99
N LYS A 154 -35.12 46.93 16.34
CA LYS A 154 -36.50 46.79 15.86
C LYS A 154 -37.50 46.80 17.02
N LEU A 155 -37.25 46.01 18.08
CA LEU A 155 -38.09 45.96 19.28
C LEU A 155 -38.11 47.29 20.05
N GLN A 156 -36.98 48.00 20.14
CA GLN A 156 -36.91 49.33 20.74
C GLN A 156 -37.74 50.36 19.95
N LEU A 157 -37.67 50.33 18.61
CA LEU A 157 -38.49 51.20 17.75
C LEU A 157 -40.00 50.86 17.86
N GLU A 158 -40.34 49.58 17.99
CA GLU A 158 -41.73 49.14 18.18
C GLU A 158 -42.26 49.56 19.55
N ASN A 159 -41.50 49.36 20.62
CA ASN A 159 -41.85 49.85 21.96
C ASN A 159 -42.05 51.37 21.96
N ALA A 160 -41.16 52.15 21.34
CA ALA A 160 -41.34 53.60 21.25
C ALA A 160 -42.65 54.01 20.52
N LYS A 161 -43.05 53.27 19.48
CA LYS A 161 -44.35 53.47 18.80
C LYS A 161 -45.54 53.06 19.67
N LEU A 162 -45.41 52.00 20.48
CA LEU A 162 -46.45 51.56 21.39
C LEU A 162 -46.62 52.53 22.56
N THR A 163 -45.53 53.04 23.15
CA THR A 163 -45.56 54.10 24.16
C THR A 163 -46.24 55.36 23.61
N GLY A 164 -45.85 55.87 22.44
CA GLY A 164 -46.50 57.05 21.86
C GLY A 164 -48.00 56.85 21.54
N LYS A 165 -48.44 55.62 21.24
CA LYS A 165 -49.87 55.29 21.13
C LYS A 165 -50.56 55.26 22.49
N LEU A 166 -49.90 54.71 23.52
CA LEU A 166 -50.42 54.66 24.88
C LEU A 166 -50.63 56.08 25.43
N ASP A 167 -49.63 56.95 25.26
CA ASP A 167 -49.70 58.36 25.66
C ASP A 167 -50.86 59.10 24.95
N SER A 168 -51.06 58.84 23.66
CA SER A 168 -52.19 59.40 22.89
C SER A 168 -53.55 58.95 23.44
N VAL A 169 -53.71 57.64 23.69
CA VAL A 169 -54.95 57.08 24.25
C VAL A 169 -55.19 57.58 25.68
N GLN A 170 -54.14 57.77 26.47
CA GLN A 170 -54.24 58.31 27.82
C GLN A 170 -54.66 59.79 27.81
N ALA A 171 -54.15 60.60 26.88
CA ALA A 171 -54.59 61.98 26.68
C ALA A 171 -56.06 62.06 26.22
N GLU A 172 -56.49 61.20 25.29
CA GLU A 172 -57.90 61.09 24.87
C GLU A 172 -58.82 60.69 26.05
N LEU A 173 -58.37 59.77 26.91
CA LEU A 173 -59.10 59.35 28.11
C LEU A 173 -59.23 60.49 29.13
N GLU A 174 -58.16 61.24 29.38
CA GLU A 174 -58.17 62.40 30.27
C GLU A 174 -59.10 63.51 29.74
N GLN A 175 -59.05 63.80 28.44
CA GLN A 175 -59.97 64.76 27.80
C GLN A 175 -61.43 64.32 27.94
N THR A 176 -61.72 63.04 27.71
CA THR A 176 -63.08 62.47 27.82
C THR A 176 -63.58 62.51 29.26
N SER A 177 -62.71 62.26 30.24
CA SER A 177 -63.00 62.35 31.67
C SER A 177 -63.32 63.80 32.12
N GLN A 178 -62.54 64.78 31.65
CA GLN A 178 -62.81 66.20 31.90
C GLN A 178 -64.15 66.64 31.31
N GLN A 179 -64.47 66.20 30.09
CA GLN A 179 -65.76 66.48 29.45
C GLN A 179 -66.93 65.90 30.26
N TYR A 180 -66.79 64.66 30.75
CA TYR A 180 -67.80 64.01 31.59
C TYR A 180 -68.07 64.77 32.90
N GLU A 181 -67.03 65.17 33.64
CA GLU A 181 -67.23 65.95 34.87
C GLU A 181 -67.81 67.35 34.60
N HIS A 182 -67.46 67.99 33.47
CA HIS A 182 -68.06 69.27 33.08
C HIS A 182 -69.56 69.14 32.78
N ASP A 183 -69.98 68.11 32.03
CA ASP A 183 -71.39 67.91 31.71
C ASP A 183 -72.21 67.41 32.92
N LYS A 184 -71.58 66.73 33.87
CA LYS A 184 -72.15 66.38 35.18
C LYS A 184 -72.40 67.62 36.06
N ILE A 185 -71.49 68.59 36.11
CA ILE A 185 -71.71 69.86 36.83
C ILE A 185 -72.92 70.60 36.25
N LYS A 186 -73.01 70.72 34.91
CA LYS A 186 -74.20 71.32 34.26
C LYS A 186 -75.50 70.61 34.62
N LEU A 187 -75.47 69.28 34.75
CA LEU A 187 -76.65 68.49 35.12
C LEU A 187 -77.14 68.85 36.53
N ASP A 188 -76.22 69.02 37.49
CA ASP A 188 -76.56 69.42 38.85
C ASP A 188 -77.02 70.89 38.92
N ASP A 189 -76.44 71.80 38.12
CA ASP A 189 -76.89 73.20 38.02
C ASP A 189 -78.35 73.28 37.51
N VAL A 190 -78.66 72.62 36.38
CA VAL A 190 -80.03 72.54 35.81
C VAL A 190 -81.02 71.91 36.79
N LYS A 191 -80.57 70.97 37.62
CA LYS A 191 -81.40 70.33 38.65
C LYS A 191 -81.69 71.26 39.82
N ASN A 192 -80.73 72.10 40.22
CA ASN A 192 -80.93 73.12 41.24
C ASN A 192 -81.91 74.22 40.76
N GLU A 193 -81.77 74.69 39.51
CA GLU A 193 -82.70 75.65 38.89
C GLU A 193 -84.15 75.09 38.87
N LEU A 194 -84.31 73.80 38.55
CA LEU A 194 -85.62 73.13 38.54
C LEU A 194 -86.30 73.12 39.92
N ASP A 195 -85.54 72.93 41.00
CA ASP A 195 -86.07 72.90 42.37
C ASP A 195 -86.33 74.32 42.94
N GLU A 196 -85.65 75.36 42.45
CA GLU A 196 -86.01 76.76 42.75
C GLU A 196 -87.34 77.15 42.09
N VAL A 197 -87.53 76.83 40.80
CA VAL A 197 -88.77 77.11 40.06
C VAL A 197 -90.00 76.43 40.72
N ARG A 198 -89.82 75.22 41.27
CA ARG A 198 -90.87 74.52 42.03
C ARG A 198 -91.28 75.25 43.31
N LYS A 199 -90.34 75.80 44.07
CA LYS A 199 -90.63 76.56 45.30
C LYS A 199 -91.39 77.86 45.03
N ASP A 200 -91.06 78.58 43.95
CA ASP A 200 -91.78 79.81 43.59
C ASP A 200 -93.23 79.50 43.15
N GLN A 201 -93.48 78.36 42.48
CA GLN A 201 -94.84 77.92 42.17
C GLN A 201 -95.67 77.59 43.42
N GLU A 202 -95.11 76.93 44.43
CA GLU A 202 -95.83 76.64 45.68
C GLU A 202 -96.19 77.90 46.47
N ALA A 203 -95.32 78.92 46.49
CA ALA A 203 -95.59 80.20 47.16
C ALA A 203 -96.73 81.01 46.51
N ARG A 204 -96.85 80.95 45.17
CA ARG A 204 -97.90 81.66 44.40
C ARG A 204 -99.29 81.03 44.53
N LEU A 205 -99.37 79.74 44.86
CA LEU A 205 -100.65 79.01 44.97
C LEU A 205 -101.46 79.37 46.23
N GLU A 206 -100.81 79.76 47.33
CA GLU A 206 -101.51 80.06 48.58
C GLU A 206 -102.02 81.52 48.65
N THR A 207 -101.36 82.45 47.97
CA THR A 207 -101.84 83.84 47.80
C THR A 207 -103.07 83.93 46.88
N LEU A 208 -103.18 83.04 45.88
CA LEU A 208 -104.28 83.03 44.91
C LEU A 208 -105.65 82.72 45.54
N LYS A 209 -105.69 81.99 46.67
CA LYS A 209 -106.95 81.56 47.33
C LYS A 209 -107.74 82.71 47.96
N GLN A 210 -107.11 83.84 48.30
CA GLN A 210 -107.77 84.93 49.02
C GLN A 210 -108.40 85.99 48.12
N THR A 211 -107.93 86.16 46.88
CA THR A 211 -108.35 87.24 45.97
C THR A 211 -109.51 86.87 45.03
N MET A 212 -109.85 85.59 44.87
CA MET A 212 -110.92 85.14 43.95
C MET A 212 -112.36 85.56 44.31
N LYS A 213 -112.59 86.33 45.39
CA LYS A 213 -113.94 86.75 45.82
C LYS A 213 -114.42 88.11 45.28
N SER A 214 -113.63 88.80 44.44
CA SER A 214 -113.99 90.17 43.99
C SER A 214 -113.71 90.51 42.51
N GLU A 215 -113.20 89.61 41.67
CA GLU A 215 -112.76 89.93 40.29
C GLU A 215 -113.56 89.24 39.16
N GLU A 216 -114.73 88.67 39.43
CA GLU A 216 -115.54 87.91 38.45
C GLU A 216 -115.96 88.72 37.20
N GLN A 217 -115.91 90.06 37.27
CA GLN A 217 -116.19 90.96 36.13
C GLN A 217 -114.94 91.46 35.38
N VAL A 218 -113.73 91.21 35.91
CA VAL A 218 -112.44 91.43 35.21
C VAL A 218 -111.96 90.11 34.58
N SER A 219 -112.32 88.97 35.18
CA SER A 219 -111.92 87.62 34.76
C SER A 219 -112.09 87.37 33.27
N ARG A 220 -113.22 87.73 32.65
CA ARG A 220 -113.49 87.41 31.24
C ARG A 220 -112.58 88.11 30.22
N THR A 221 -112.05 89.29 30.55
CA THR A 221 -111.11 90.00 29.66
C THR A 221 -109.67 89.52 29.88
N LYS A 222 -109.35 89.09 31.11
CA LYS A 222 -108.07 88.52 31.48
C LYS A 222 -107.92 87.08 30.98
N GLU A 223 -108.93 86.23 31.13
CA GLU A 223 -109.01 84.88 30.57
C GLU A 223 -108.74 84.86 29.06
N ILE A 224 -109.29 85.79 28.28
CA ILE A 224 -109.03 85.86 26.83
C ILE A 224 -107.54 86.14 26.55
N ASN A 225 -106.90 86.99 27.34
CA ASN A 225 -105.46 87.29 27.20
C ASN A 225 -104.59 86.15 27.73
N ASP A 226 -104.95 85.53 28.85
CA ASP A 226 -104.23 84.39 29.43
C ASP A 226 -104.36 83.16 28.52
N PHE A 227 -105.53 82.88 27.94
CA PHE A 227 -105.69 81.88 26.88
C PHE A 227 -104.87 82.21 25.64
N LYS A 228 -104.75 83.48 25.25
CA LYS A 228 -103.90 83.87 24.12
C LYS A 228 -102.42 83.66 24.42
N ILE A 229 -101.95 84.00 25.62
CA ILE A 229 -100.56 83.76 26.06
C ILE A 229 -100.28 82.26 26.17
N ILE A 230 -101.22 81.47 26.71
CA ILE A 230 -101.12 80.00 26.75
C ILE A 230 -101.11 79.42 25.34
N GLN A 231 -101.93 79.93 24.42
CA GLN A 231 -101.94 79.50 23.03
C GLN A 231 -100.64 79.86 22.31
N GLU A 232 -100.16 81.10 22.41
CA GLU A 232 -98.86 81.52 21.85
C GLU A 232 -97.69 80.72 22.45
N SER A 233 -97.74 80.40 23.74
CA SER A 233 -96.75 79.54 24.41
C SER A 233 -96.80 78.11 23.90
N ASN A 234 -98.01 77.54 23.77
CA ASN A 234 -98.21 76.18 23.24
C ASN A 234 -97.82 76.10 21.76
N ASP A 235 -98.15 77.10 20.94
CA ASP A 235 -97.78 77.17 19.52
C ASP A 235 -96.25 77.27 19.36
N ASN A 236 -95.58 78.05 20.22
CA ASN A 236 -94.11 78.09 20.28
C ASN A 236 -93.50 76.75 20.73
N LEU A 237 -94.09 76.07 21.72
CA LEU A 237 -93.64 74.75 22.15
C LEU A 237 -93.87 73.69 21.07
N ILE A 238 -95.00 73.74 20.36
CA ILE A 238 -95.29 72.88 19.21
C ILE A 238 -94.28 73.13 18.09
N ALA A 239 -93.93 74.39 17.79
CA ALA A 239 -92.89 74.72 16.82
C ALA A 239 -91.52 74.16 17.24
N GLN A 240 -91.11 74.35 18.50
CA GLN A 240 -89.85 73.78 19.01
C GLN A 240 -89.83 72.25 18.96
N LEU A 241 -90.93 71.58 19.28
CA LEU A 241 -91.05 70.12 19.19
C LEU A 241 -91.07 69.64 17.73
N GLN A 242 -91.63 70.43 16.80
CA GLN A 242 -91.58 70.15 15.36
C GLN A 242 -90.16 70.29 14.81
N ASP A 243 -89.44 71.36 15.18
CA ASP A 243 -88.04 71.57 14.80
C ASP A 243 -87.14 70.46 15.36
N GLN A 244 -87.28 70.12 16.65
CA GLN A 244 -86.56 69.00 17.27
C GLN A 244 -86.92 67.65 16.61
N SER A 245 -88.18 67.44 16.24
CA SER A 245 -88.61 66.22 15.54
C SER A 245 -88.02 66.13 14.13
N ALA A 246 -87.90 67.25 13.43
CA ALA A 246 -87.24 67.34 12.13
C ALA A 246 -85.72 67.07 12.24
N GLU A 247 -85.04 67.68 13.22
CA GLU A 247 -83.61 67.45 13.48
C GLU A 247 -83.33 65.98 13.84
N GLN A 248 -84.14 65.40 14.73
CA GLN A 248 -84.03 63.98 15.10
C GLN A 248 -84.28 63.07 13.88
N SER A 249 -85.23 63.41 13.02
CA SER A 249 -85.52 62.65 11.78
C SER A 249 -84.32 62.66 10.83
N LEU A 250 -83.70 63.82 10.59
CA LEU A 250 -82.48 63.94 9.78
C LEU A 250 -81.31 63.15 10.38
N LYS A 251 -81.16 63.17 11.71
CA LYS A 251 -80.12 62.41 12.43
C LYS A 251 -80.34 60.90 12.33
N ILE A 252 -81.58 60.43 12.39
CA ILE A 252 -81.94 59.03 12.16
C ILE A 252 -81.63 58.60 10.72
N GLU A 253 -81.94 59.45 9.74
CA GLU A 253 -81.64 59.19 8.32
C GLU A 253 -80.12 59.07 8.09
N GLN A 254 -79.33 60.03 8.59
CA GLN A 254 -77.86 59.99 8.51
C GLN A 254 -77.28 58.71 9.14
N LEU A 255 -77.72 58.36 10.35
CA LEU A 255 -77.28 57.12 11.02
C LEU A 255 -77.69 55.85 10.26
N SER A 256 -78.83 55.88 9.55
CA SER A 256 -79.28 54.77 8.69
C SER A 256 -78.39 54.60 7.45
N VAL A 257 -77.96 55.71 6.83
CA VAL A 257 -77.00 55.72 5.73
C VAL A 257 -75.63 55.21 6.20
N ASP A 258 -75.12 55.70 7.32
CA ASP A 258 -73.83 55.27 7.88
C ASP A 258 -73.82 53.80 8.27
N LYS A 259 -74.92 53.30 8.89
CA LYS A 259 -75.12 51.88 9.16
C LYS A 259 -75.09 51.05 7.87
N SER A 260 -75.72 51.53 6.79
CA SER A 260 -75.74 50.84 5.50
C SER A 260 -74.35 50.79 4.86
N ASN A 261 -73.59 51.89 4.95
CA ASN A 261 -72.19 51.96 4.51
C ASN A 261 -71.27 51.01 5.30
N LEU A 262 -71.45 50.89 6.62
CA LEU A 262 -70.71 49.95 7.46
C LEU A 262 -71.05 48.49 7.11
N ILE A 263 -72.31 48.15 6.87
CA ILE A 263 -72.73 46.81 6.41
C ILE A 263 -72.09 46.48 5.05
N ALA A 264 -72.01 47.42 4.12
CA ALA A 264 -71.34 47.23 2.83
C ALA A 264 -69.83 46.96 3.00
N LYS A 265 -69.14 47.73 3.86
CA LYS A 265 -67.72 47.52 4.19
C LYS A 265 -67.47 46.16 4.85
N LEU A 266 -68.32 45.74 5.79
CA LEU A 266 -68.22 44.42 6.43
C LEU A 266 -68.38 43.27 5.43
N ARG A 267 -69.32 43.36 4.48
CA ARG A 267 -69.47 42.36 3.40
C ARG A 267 -68.23 42.26 2.52
N LEU A 268 -67.61 43.39 2.16
CA LEU A 268 -66.37 43.39 1.38
C LEU A 268 -65.19 42.78 2.14
N LEU A 269 -65.08 43.05 3.45
CA LEU A 269 -64.07 42.45 4.31
C LEU A 269 -64.26 40.94 4.43
N ASN A 270 -65.48 40.46 4.70
CA ASN A 270 -65.76 39.01 4.78
C ASN A 270 -65.43 38.31 3.46
N ASN A 271 -65.89 38.82 2.31
CA ASN A 271 -65.55 38.25 1.00
C ASN A 271 -64.02 38.23 0.75
N THR A 272 -63.27 39.16 1.34
CA THR A 272 -61.80 39.18 1.24
C THR A 272 -61.17 38.12 2.14
N ILE A 273 -61.71 37.91 3.35
CA ILE A 273 -61.29 36.84 4.27
C ILE A 273 -61.55 35.47 3.63
N ASP A 274 -62.77 35.21 3.16
CA ASP A 274 -63.14 33.94 2.51
C ASP A 274 -62.21 33.59 1.33
N ARG A 275 -61.82 34.61 0.54
CA ARG A 275 -60.85 34.45 -0.55
C ARG A 275 -59.44 34.14 -0.04
N MET A 276 -58.96 34.86 0.98
CA MET A 276 -57.64 34.62 1.56
C MET A 276 -57.55 33.23 2.23
N GLU A 277 -58.61 32.78 2.91
CA GLU A 277 -58.69 31.43 3.47
C GLU A 277 -58.64 30.35 2.37
N SER A 278 -59.38 30.56 1.28
CA SER A 278 -59.36 29.67 0.11
C SER A 278 -57.98 29.61 -0.54
N GLU A 279 -57.30 30.75 -0.71
CA GLU A 279 -55.94 30.83 -1.23
C GLU A 279 -54.92 30.15 -0.28
N LEU A 280 -55.08 30.31 1.03
CA LEU A 280 -54.23 29.68 2.05
C LEU A 280 -54.39 28.15 2.06
N GLN A 281 -55.63 27.64 1.98
CA GLN A 281 -55.89 26.20 1.86
C GLN A 281 -55.27 25.62 0.58
N ALA A 282 -55.43 26.31 -0.56
CA ALA A 282 -54.82 25.88 -1.83
C ALA A 282 -53.28 25.87 -1.77
N ARG A 283 -52.66 26.87 -1.12
CA ARG A 283 -51.21 26.91 -0.88
C ARG A 283 -50.73 25.81 0.07
N SER A 284 -51.48 25.52 1.12
CA SER A 284 -51.17 24.43 2.06
C SER A 284 -51.20 23.06 1.36
N ALA A 285 -52.20 22.81 0.51
CA ALA A 285 -52.26 21.60 -0.31
C ALA A 285 -51.11 21.50 -1.32
N GLN A 286 -50.73 22.61 -1.96
CA GLN A 286 -49.56 22.67 -2.85
C GLN A 286 -48.25 22.36 -2.12
N LEU A 287 -48.06 22.91 -0.91
CA LEU A 287 -46.87 22.66 -0.08
C LEU A 287 -46.76 21.18 0.26
N LYS A 288 -47.83 20.57 0.77
CA LYS A 288 -47.85 19.14 1.13
C LYS A 288 -47.54 18.24 -0.07
N ALA A 289 -48.11 18.53 -1.24
CA ALA A 289 -47.83 17.78 -2.47
C ALA A 289 -46.39 17.97 -2.99
N ALA A 290 -45.72 19.08 -2.64
CA ALA A 290 -44.30 19.28 -2.92
C ALA A 290 -43.41 18.51 -1.92
N GLU A 291 -43.75 18.53 -0.63
CA GLU A 291 -43.07 17.75 0.42
C GLU A 291 -43.11 16.24 0.11
N GLU A 292 -44.27 15.70 -0.27
CA GLU A 292 -44.43 14.30 -0.66
C GLU A 292 -43.52 13.93 -1.86
N LYS A 293 -43.39 14.81 -2.86
CA LYS A 293 -42.49 14.61 -4.02
C LYS A 293 -41.01 14.73 -3.67
N PHE A 294 -40.63 15.64 -2.78
CA PHE A 294 -39.24 15.75 -2.32
C PHE A 294 -38.82 14.51 -1.52
N GLU A 295 -39.72 13.96 -0.72
CA GLU A 295 -39.47 12.73 0.04
C GLU A 295 -39.42 11.47 -0.86
N GLU A 296 -40.24 11.41 -1.91
CA GLU A 296 -40.14 10.38 -2.96
C GLU A 296 -38.81 10.47 -3.72
N PHE A 297 -38.44 11.67 -4.18
CA PHE A 297 -37.15 11.92 -4.86
C PHE A 297 -35.96 11.58 -3.97
N ARG A 298 -35.99 11.97 -2.68
CA ARG A 298 -34.97 11.62 -1.70
C ARG A 298 -34.78 10.10 -1.60
N LYS A 299 -35.88 9.34 -1.45
CA LYS A 299 -35.84 7.88 -1.36
C LYS A 299 -35.32 7.23 -2.64
N GLN A 300 -35.68 7.77 -3.80
CA GLN A 300 -35.17 7.29 -5.07
C GLN A 300 -33.65 7.50 -5.18
N VAL A 301 -33.15 8.70 -4.86
CA VAL A 301 -31.71 8.99 -4.84
C VAL A 301 -30.98 8.10 -3.83
N GLU A 302 -31.53 7.94 -2.62
CA GLU A 302 -30.95 7.08 -1.58
C GLU A 302 -30.93 5.60 -1.99
N TYR A 303 -31.94 5.11 -2.71
CA TYR A 303 -31.98 3.75 -3.24
C TYR A 303 -30.94 3.57 -4.35
N ASP A 304 -31.00 4.41 -5.39
CA ASP A 304 -30.15 4.30 -6.59
C ASP A 304 -28.66 4.44 -6.23
N THR A 305 -28.30 5.41 -5.38
CA THR A 305 -26.91 5.60 -4.95
C THR A 305 -26.41 4.44 -4.08
N ASN A 306 -27.24 3.85 -3.21
CA ASN A 306 -26.83 2.68 -2.43
C ASN A 306 -26.63 1.43 -3.29
N ASP A 307 -27.50 1.18 -4.27
CA ASP A 307 -27.33 0.07 -5.21
C ASP A 307 -26.12 0.27 -6.14
N GLU A 308 -25.85 1.51 -6.59
CA GLU A 308 -24.64 1.84 -7.35
C GLU A 308 -23.37 1.67 -6.52
N ILE A 309 -23.31 2.20 -5.28
CA ILE A 309 -22.18 2.02 -4.36
C ILE A 309 -21.93 0.53 -4.09
N LYS A 310 -22.99 -0.28 -3.94
CA LYS A 310 -22.89 -1.72 -3.73
C LYS A 310 -22.36 -2.43 -4.98
N SER A 311 -22.81 -2.03 -6.17
CA SER A 311 -22.30 -2.54 -7.45
C SER A 311 -20.81 -2.23 -7.63
N LEU A 312 -20.41 -0.97 -7.38
CA LEU A 312 -19.02 -0.51 -7.46
C LEU A 312 -18.12 -1.25 -6.47
N ARG A 313 -18.55 -1.44 -5.21
CA ARG A 313 -17.79 -2.23 -4.21
C ARG A 313 -17.58 -3.69 -4.64
N ASN A 314 -18.59 -4.31 -5.24
CA ASN A 314 -18.46 -5.67 -5.77
C ASN A 314 -17.46 -5.73 -6.94
N SER A 315 -17.50 -4.73 -7.83
CA SER A 315 -16.54 -4.61 -8.94
C SER A 315 -15.11 -4.36 -8.44
N GLU A 316 -14.94 -3.51 -7.41
CA GLU A 316 -13.66 -3.22 -6.78
C GLU A 316 -13.06 -4.49 -6.15
N GLN A 317 -13.87 -5.29 -5.45
CA GLN A 317 -13.44 -6.58 -4.88
C GLN A 317 -13.03 -7.58 -5.96
N ALA A 318 -13.76 -7.65 -7.08
CA ALA A 318 -13.41 -8.50 -8.21
C ALA A 318 -12.06 -8.10 -8.82
N LEU A 319 -11.84 -6.80 -9.07
CA LEU A 319 -10.58 -6.27 -9.60
C LEU A 319 -9.41 -6.46 -8.63
N LYS A 320 -9.61 -6.28 -7.32
CA LYS A 320 -8.58 -6.58 -6.30
C LYS A 320 -8.18 -8.05 -6.29
N LYS A 321 -9.14 -8.96 -6.51
CA LYS A 321 -8.84 -10.38 -6.66
C LYS A 321 -8.05 -10.65 -7.95
N GLU A 322 -8.50 -10.13 -9.08
CA GLU A 322 -7.82 -10.30 -10.38
C GLU A 322 -6.38 -9.76 -10.34
N ALA A 323 -6.15 -8.60 -9.71
CA ALA A 323 -4.82 -8.04 -9.51
C ALA A 323 -3.90 -8.96 -8.67
N LYS A 324 -4.45 -9.59 -7.62
CA LYS A 324 -3.71 -10.57 -6.81
C LYS A 324 -3.39 -11.84 -7.59
N ASP A 325 -4.37 -12.40 -8.30
CA ASP A 325 -4.19 -13.59 -9.15
C ASP A 325 -3.14 -13.33 -10.26
N LEU A 326 -3.09 -12.12 -10.82
CA LEU A 326 -2.06 -11.69 -11.78
C LEU A 326 -0.68 -11.49 -11.14
N GLN A 327 -0.61 -10.95 -9.92
CA GLN A 327 0.65 -10.77 -9.18
C GLN A 327 1.27 -12.11 -8.79
N GLU A 328 0.47 -13.07 -8.31
CA GLU A 328 0.93 -14.44 -8.05
C GLU A 328 1.51 -15.08 -9.32
N LYS A 329 0.80 -14.96 -10.44
CA LYS A 329 1.29 -15.45 -11.74
C LYS A 329 2.55 -14.74 -12.26
N GLN A 330 2.74 -13.46 -11.92
CA GLN A 330 3.97 -12.73 -12.24
C GLN A 330 5.16 -13.32 -11.45
N ILE A 331 4.97 -13.67 -10.17
CA ILE A 331 5.99 -14.30 -9.33
C ILE A 331 6.35 -15.68 -9.89
N GLU A 332 5.37 -16.52 -10.22
CA GLU A 332 5.61 -17.84 -10.85
C GLU A 332 6.46 -17.75 -12.13
N LEU A 333 6.17 -16.76 -12.99
CA LEU A 333 6.92 -16.53 -14.22
C LEU A 333 8.35 -16.03 -13.96
N LEU A 334 8.57 -15.19 -12.94
CA LEU A 334 9.90 -14.74 -12.54
C LEU A 334 10.75 -15.89 -11.95
N GLU A 335 10.15 -16.78 -11.17
CA GLU A 335 10.81 -18.00 -10.70
C GLU A 335 11.19 -18.93 -11.87
N SER A 336 10.28 -19.11 -12.83
CA SER A 336 10.54 -19.90 -14.04
C SER A 336 11.71 -19.32 -14.86
N ILE A 337 11.73 -18.00 -15.12
CA ILE A 337 12.84 -17.32 -15.79
C ILE A 337 14.15 -17.50 -15.02
N THR A 338 14.11 -17.38 -13.70
CA THR A 338 15.29 -17.55 -12.82
C THR A 338 15.85 -18.97 -12.92
N ASN A 339 14.99 -20.00 -12.99
CA ASN A 339 15.41 -21.38 -13.14
C ASN A 339 15.97 -21.66 -14.55
N CYS A 340 15.32 -21.20 -15.62
CA CYS A 340 15.87 -21.29 -16.97
C CYS A 340 17.22 -20.56 -17.12
N THR A 341 17.44 -19.48 -16.37
CA THR A 341 18.74 -18.77 -16.35
C THR A 341 19.83 -19.64 -15.70
N LYS A 342 19.53 -20.28 -14.56
CA LYS A 342 20.46 -21.24 -13.91
C LYS A 342 20.79 -22.43 -14.81
N GLU A 343 19.78 -22.98 -15.52
CA GLU A 343 19.97 -24.05 -16.50
C GLU A 343 20.86 -23.61 -17.67
N LEU A 344 20.65 -22.40 -18.20
CA LEU A 344 21.48 -21.82 -19.25
C LEU A 344 22.94 -21.69 -18.80
N ASP A 345 23.19 -21.16 -17.60
CA ASP A 345 24.54 -21.02 -17.03
C ASP A 345 25.21 -22.39 -16.81
N HIS A 346 24.45 -23.39 -16.34
CA HIS A 346 24.94 -24.76 -16.20
C HIS A 346 25.33 -25.37 -17.56
N LEU A 347 24.48 -25.22 -18.58
CA LEU A 347 24.76 -25.68 -19.94
C LEU A 347 25.95 -24.95 -20.57
N GLN A 348 26.12 -23.65 -20.32
CA GLN A 348 27.31 -22.91 -20.75
C GLN A 348 28.59 -23.41 -20.07
N LEU A 349 28.56 -23.69 -18.77
CA LEU A 349 29.70 -24.27 -18.05
C LEU A 349 30.05 -25.66 -18.60
N LEU A 350 29.05 -26.51 -18.80
CA LEU A 350 29.23 -27.86 -19.33
C LEU A 350 29.78 -27.82 -20.77
N LYS A 351 29.30 -26.88 -21.60
CA LYS A 351 29.89 -26.62 -22.92
C LYS A 351 31.37 -26.25 -22.82
N ARG A 352 31.75 -25.28 -21.97
CA ARG A 352 33.17 -24.88 -21.78
C ARG A 352 34.05 -26.06 -21.36
N GLN A 353 33.55 -26.95 -20.49
CA GLN A 353 34.25 -28.17 -20.09
C GLN A 353 34.45 -29.13 -21.27
N LYS A 354 33.43 -29.31 -22.12
CA LYS A 354 33.54 -30.15 -23.33
C LYS A 354 34.47 -29.54 -24.37
N ASP A 355 34.39 -28.23 -24.62
CA ASP A 355 35.29 -27.50 -25.52
C ASP A 355 36.76 -27.61 -25.07
N ASN A 356 37.04 -27.56 -23.76
CA ASN A 356 38.38 -27.79 -23.23
C ASN A 356 38.83 -29.25 -23.42
N LYS A 357 37.98 -30.24 -23.16
CA LYS A 357 38.34 -31.66 -23.37
C LYS A 357 38.56 -31.99 -24.85
N ILE A 358 37.86 -31.33 -25.77
CA ILE A 358 38.11 -31.44 -27.22
C ILE A 358 39.53 -30.93 -27.52
N LYS A 359 39.92 -29.75 -27.03
CA LYS A 359 41.28 -29.20 -27.24
C LYS A 359 42.38 -30.08 -26.66
N GLU A 360 42.15 -30.70 -25.50
CA GLU A 360 43.08 -31.69 -24.93
C GLU A 360 43.24 -32.90 -25.87
N LEU A 361 42.13 -33.45 -26.39
CA LEU A 361 42.16 -34.58 -27.32
C LEU A 361 42.78 -34.22 -28.68
N GLU A 362 42.55 -33.00 -29.18
CA GLU A 362 43.20 -32.47 -30.39
C GLU A 362 44.73 -32.37 -30.21
N LEU A 363 45.19 -31.96 -29.01
CA LEU A 363 46.62 -31.93 -28.68
C LEU A 363 47.20 -33.35 -28.55
N GLU A 364 46.54 -34.26 -27.83
CA GLU A 364 46.95 -35.67 -27.72
C GLU A 364 47.03 -36.35 -29.09
N LEU A 365 46.09 -36.05 -30.00
CA LEU A 365 46.06 -36.58 -31.37
C LEU A 365 47.19 -36.00 -32.22
N SER A 366 47.43 -34.69 -32.15
CA SER A 366 48.56 -34.02 -32.80
C SER A 366 49.91 -34.59 -32.33
N GLU A 367 50.08 -34.82 -31.02
CA GLU A 367 51.27 -35.50 -30.50
C GLU A 367 51.41 -36.93 -31.04
N ALA A 368 50.32 -37.69 -31.13
CA ALA A 368 50.34 -39.04 -31.67
C ALA A 368 50.70 -39.06 -33.17
N GLU A 369 50.18 -38.13 -33.96
CA GLU A 369 50.53 -37.95 -35.38
C GLU A 369 52.03 -37.64 -35.55
N ASN A 370 52.56 -36.69 -34.77
CA ASN A 370 54.00 -36.36 -34.77
C ASN A 370 54.85 -37.59 -34.40
N ARG A 371 54.45 -38.39 -33.40
CA ARG A 371 55.15 -39.64 -33.02
C ARG A 371 55.10 -40.68 -34.15
N ILE A 372 53.98 -40.80 -34.86
CA ILE A 372 53.85 -41.69 -36.04
C ILE A 372 54.75 -41.21 -37.19
N GLU A 373 54.82 -39.91 -37.45
CA GLU A 373 55.71 -39.35 -38.48
C GLU A 373 57.19 -39.54 -38.15
N HIS A 374 57.58 -39.32 -36.89
CA HIS A 374 58.93 -39.65 -36.40
C HIS A 374 59.26 -41.14 -36.52
N ALA A 375 58.34 -42.04 -36.15
CA ALA A 375 58.54 -43.48 -36.31
C ALA A 375 58.64 -43.90 -37.79
N LYS A 376 57.87 -43.26 -38.68
CA LYS A 376 57.89 -43.50 -40.12
C LYS A 376 59.18 -43.03 -40.76
N THR A 377 59.68 -41.85 -40.38
CA THR A 377 60.96 -41.30 -40.87
C THR A 377 62.14 -42.12 -40.36
N ALA A 378 62.16 -42.50 -39.07
CA ALA A 378 63.17 -43.40 -38.51
C ALA A 378 63.21 -44.77 -39.24
N ARG A 379 62.05 -45.43 -39.42
CA ARG A 379 61.98 -46.68 -40.21
C ARG A 379 62.41 -46.51 -41.67
N SER A 380 62.15 -45.36 -42.28
CA SER A 380 62.59 -45.09 -43.65
C SER A 380 64.11 -44.97 -43.72
N GLN A 381 64.74 -44.38 -42.71
CA GLN A 381 66.21 -44.33 -42.58
C GLN A 381 66.82 -45.71 -42.32
N GLU A 382 66.21 -46.53 -41.45
CA GLU A 382 66.63 -47.93 -41.23
C GLU A 382 66.56 -48.74 -42.53
N ILE A 383 65.45 -48.65 -43.28
CA ILE A 383 65.28 -49.34 -44.56
C ILE A 383 66.33 -48.89 -45.59
N GLU A 384 66.64 -47.59 -45.66
CA GLU A 384 67.65 -47.09 -46.59
C GLU A 384 69.07 -47.53 -46.20
N GLY A 385 69.38 -47.58 -44.89
CA GLY A 385 70.61 -48.18 -44.38
C GLY A 385 70.72 -49.66 -44.75
N TYR A 386 69.65 -50.45 -44.53
CA TYR A 386 69.64 -51.86 -44.92
C TYR A 386 69.75 -52.09 -46.43
N LYS A 387 69.23 -51.19 -47.27
CA LYS A 387 69.50 -51.24 -48.73
C LYS A 387 70.97 -50.99 -49.03
N GLN A 388 71.58 -49.99 -48.41
CA GLN A 388 72.98 -49.65 -48.65
C GLN A 388 73.92 -50.78 -48.20
N ASP A 389 73.61 -51.41 -47.06
CA ASP A 389 74.28 -52.64 -46.60
C ASP A 389 74.09 -53.79 -47.59
N LEU A 390 72.88 -53.95 -48.16
CA LEU A 390 72.58 -54.96 -49.18
C LEU A 390 73.37 -54.71 -50.47
N GLU A 391 73.38 -53.48 -51.00
CA GLU A 391 74.12 -53.08 -52.20
C GLU A 391 75.63 -53.35 -52.02
N SER A 392 76.22 -52.96 -50.88
CA SER A 392 77.64 -53.24 -50.60
C SER A 392 77.93 -54.75 -50.45
N SER A 393 76.96 -55.52 -49.94
CA SER A 393 77.05 -56.98 -49.86
C SER A 393 76.94 -57.63 -51.23
N GLU A 394 76.10 -57.11 -52.13
CA GLU A 394 75.99 -57.55 -53.53
C GLU A 394 77.26 -57.21 -54.33
N GLU A 395 77.87 -56.03 -54.14
CA GLU A 395 79.18 -55.70 -54.72
C GLU A 395 80.26 -56.68 -54.24
N SER A 396 80.33 -56.94 -52.94
CA SER A 396 81.26 -57.92 -52.35
C SER A 396 81.04 -59.34 -52.88
N LEU A 397 79.78 -59.75 -53.07
CA LEU A 397 79.41 -61.02 -53.71
C LEU A 397 79.88 -61.08 -55.16
N ASN A 398 79.66 -60.03 -55.94
CA ASN A 398 80.10 -59.94 -57.34
C ASN A 398 81.62 -59.99 -57.46
N ASP A 399 82.37 -59.34 -56.56
CA ASP A 399 83.83 -59.40 -56.55
C ASP A 399 84.36 -60.76 -56.09
N LEU A 400 83.72 -61.41 -55.10
CA LEU A 400 84.03 -62.79 -54.72
C LEU A 400 83.72 -63.77 -55.87
N GLN A 401 82.65 -63.54 -56.62
CA GLN A 401 82.26 -64.36 -57.75
C GLN A 401 83.22 -64.17 -58.95
N ARG A 402 83.67 -62.94 -59.21
CA ARG A 402 84.80 -62.69 -60.11
C ARG A 402 86.07 -63.40 -59.66
N GLN A 403 86.45 -63.32 -58.39
CA GLN A 403 87.63 -64.03 -57.87
C GLN A 403 87.50 -65.54 -58.03
N LEU A 404 86.29 -66.10 -57.89
CA LEU A 404 86.00 -67.51 -58.13
C LEU A 404 86.16 -67.87 -59.62
N ASP A 405 85.62 -67.07 -60.54
CA ASP A 405 85.78 -67.28 -61.98
C ASP A 405 87.25 -67.15 -62.43
N ASP A 406 87.99 -66.21 -61.84
CA ASP A 406 89.42 -66.01 -62.03
C ASP A 406 90.24 -67.20 -61.49
N ALA A 407 89.80 -67.81 -60.38
CA ALA A 407 90.38 -69.02 -59.84
C ALA A 407 90.04 -70.26 -60.69
N LEU A 408 88.79 -70.37 -61.18
CA LEU A 408 88.35 -71.46 -62.06
C LEU A 408 89.06 -71.41 -63.43
N THR A 409 89.28 -70.23 -64.00
CA THR A 409 90.07 -70.05 -65.23
C THR A 409 91.56 -70.35 -64.99
N LYS A 410 92.14 -69.97 -63.84
CA LYS A 410 93.49 -70.40 -63.45
C LYS A 410 93.58 -71.92 -63.29
N ILE A 411 92.60 -72.57 -62.65
CA ILE A 411 92.52 -74.03 -62.53
C ILE A 411 92.37 -74.68 -63.91
N ALA A 412 91.58 -74.11 -64.82
CA ALA A 412 91.46 -74.59 -66.19
C ALA A 412 92.79 -74.49 -66.96
N ALA A 413 93.51 -73.37 -66.82
CA ALA A 413 94.83 -73.17 -67.42
C ALA A 413 95.90 -74.11 -66.83
N GLN A 414 95.87 -74.33 -65.52
CA GLN A 414 96.72 -75.33 -64.84
C GLN A 414 96.37 -76.75 -65.30
N ASN A 415 95.10 -77.08 -65.48
CA ASN A 415 94.67 -78.38 -66.01
C ASN A 415 95.10 -78.59 -67.47
N SER A 416 95.13 -77.55 -68.31
CA SER A 416 95.75 -77.64 -69.65
C SER A 416 97.27 -77.83 -69.57
N GLN A 417 97.98 -77.13 -68.68
CA GLN A 417 99.42 -77.36 -68.46
C GLN A 417 99.72 -78.77 -67.93
N ILE A 418 98.87 -79.32 -67.06
CA ILE A 418 98.98 -80.71 -66.58
C ILE A 418 98.77 -81.70 -67.73
N ARG A 419 97.85 -81.42 -68.68
CA ARG A 419 97.69 -82.23 -69.90
C ARG A 419 98.93 -82.13 -70.80
N GLU A 420 99.43 -80.94 -71.09
CA GLU A 420 100.66 -80.74 -71.89
C GLU A 420 101.89 -81.43 -71.26
N LEU A 421 102.01 -81.40 -69.93
CA LEU A 421 103.05 -82.13 -69.19
C LEU A 421 102.84 -83.66 -69.23
N SER A 422 101.59 -84.13 -69.16
CA SER A 422 101.26 -85.55 -69.30
C SER A 422 101.54 -86.07 -70.71
N ASP A 423 101.26 -85.27 -71.74
CA ASP A 423 101.50 -85.62 -73.14
C ASP A 423 103.01 -85.63 -73.45
N SER A 424 103.77 -84.66 -72.94
CA SER A 424 105.24 -84.63 -73.09
C SER A 424 105.99 -85.68 -72.25
N LEU A 425 105.41 -86.18 -71.15
CA LEU A 425 105.87 -87.38 -70.46
C LEU A 425 105.68 -88.65 -71.31
N SER A 426 104.61 -88.72 -72.12
CA SER A 426 104.30 -89.89 -72.94
C SER A 426 105.27 -90.12 -74.11
N GLU A 427 105.99 -89.08 -74.54
CA GLU A 427 106.81 -89.11 -75.77
C GLU A 427 108.27 -89.55 -75.55
N SER A 428 108.71 -89.73 -74.30
CA SER A 428 110.13 -89.95 -73.97
C SER A 428 110.56 -91.39 -73.62
N GLU A 429 109.63 -92.31 -73.34
CA GLU A 429 109.95 -93.67 -72.85
C GLU A 429 109.48 -94.85 -73.74
N TYR A 430 109.93 -94.91 -74.99
CA TYR A 430 109.67 -96.06 -75.88
C TYR A 430 110.92 -96.77 -76.44
N LYS A 431 111.99 -96.92 -75.63
CA LYS A 431 113.17 -97.70 -76.05
C LYS A 431 114.10 -98.27 -74.95
N ASN A 432 113.57 -99.00 -73.96
CA ASN A 432 114.19 -100.27 -73.48
C ASN A 432 113.32 -100.98 -72.42
N LYS A 433 113.04 -102.27 -72.63
CA LYS A 433 112.24 -103.11 -71.71
C LYS A 433 113.14 -104.04 -70.89
N ARG A 434 112.98 -104.08 -69.56
CA ARG A 434 113.11 -105.29 -68.73
C ARG A 434 112.61 -105.08 -67.29
N ASN A 435 111.83 -106.06 -66.82
CA ASN A 435 111.59 -106.46 -65.42
C ASN A 435 110.90 -105.46 -64.46
N SER A 436 109.68 -105.78 -64.04
CA SER A 436 108.95 -105.15 -62.92
C SER A 436 109.09 -106.00 -61.65
N PRO A 437 109.33 -105.41 -60.46
CA PRO A 437 108.27 -105.28 -59.44
C PRO A 437 108.34 -103.89 -58.67
N PRO A 438 107.87 -103.67 -57.40
CA PRO A 438 107.00 -102.52 -56.97
C PRO A 438 107.75 -101.53 -56.02
N PRO A 439 107.19 -100.76 -55.03
CA PRO A 439 105.79 -100.46 -54.54
C PRO A 439 105.50 -98.96 -54.15
N ILE A 440 104.49 -98.70 -53.27
CA ILE A 440 104.19 -97.48 -52.42
C ILE A 440 103.63 -96.22 -53.16
N GLU A 441 102.90 -95.21 -52.62
CA GLU A 441 102.94 -94.42 -51.35
C GLU A 441 101.57 -93.88 -50.81
N GLU A 442 101.59 -93.35 -49.56
CA GLU A 442 100.55 -92.58 -48.84
C GLU A 442 100.75 -91.02 -49.01
N PRO A 443 100.36 -90.12 -48.08
CA PRO A 443 99.02 -89.57 -47.77
C PRO A 443 98.90 -88.02 -47.93
N LYS A 444 97.68 -87.43 -47.82
CA LYS A 444 97.37 -86.21 -46.99
C LYS A 444 95.95 -85.57 -47.13
N GLU A 445 95.47 -85.14 -45.96
CA GLU A 445 94.51 -84.10 -45.53
C GLU A 445 93.69 -83.16 -46.48
N ARG A 446 92.42 -82.99 -46.03
CA ARG A 446 91.65 -81.74 -45.72
C ARG A 446 90.68 -81.06 -46.70
N LYS A 447 89.49 -80.82 -46.12
CA LYS A 447 88.46 -79.75 -46.27
C LYS A 447 87.16 -80.00 -47.05
N GLU A 448 86.10 -79.59 -46.36
CA GLU A 448 84.67 -79.32 -46.67
C GLU A 448 84.47 -78.31 -47.83
N PRO A 449 83.22 -77.96 -48.29
CA PRO A 449 81.92 -78.17 -47.64
C PRO A 449 80.73 -78.59 -48.55
N LYS A 450 79.56 -78.82 -47.92
CA LYS A 450 78.22 -78.37 -48.39
C LYS A 450 77.14 -78.77 -47.37
N GLU A 451 76.60 -77.79 -46.65
CA GLU A 451 75.34 -77.92 -45.92
C GLU A 451 74.17 -77.52 -46.82
N SER A 452 73.01 -78.18 -46.66
CA SER A 452 71.78 -77.82 -47.36
C SER A 452 70.55 -78.01 -46.47
N PHE A 453 69.96 -76.87 -46.11
CA PHE A 453 68.52 -76.60 -45.86
C PHE A 453 67.67 -77.38 -44.83
N TYR A 454 66.95 -76.56 -44.04
CA TYR A 454 65.69 -76.77 -43.33
C TYR A 454 65.58 -77.95 -42.33
N GLU A 455 65.47 -77.60 -41.04
CA GLU A 455 64.17 -77.41 -40.38
C GLU A 455 64.33 -76.58 -39.08
N ALA A 456 63.27 -75.88 -38.66
CA ALA A 456 63.22 -75.19 -37.36
C ALA A 456 62.99 -76.21 -36.22
N PRO A 457 63.39 -75.93 -34.96
CA PRO A 457 62.36 -75.52 -33.99
C PRO A 457 62.86 -74.69 -32.76
N GLN A 458 61.91 -74.49 -31.83
CA GLN A 458 62.02 -74.10 -30.41
C GLN A 458 61.88 -72.60 -30.11
N ASP A 459 60.99 -72.16 -29.20
CA ASP A 459 60.85 -72.50 -27.76
C ASP A 459 62.12 -72.10 -26.98
N SER A 460 62.08 -71.44 -25.81
CA SER A 460 61.03 -71.42 -24.78
C SER A 460 61.23 -70.29 -23.74
N THR A 461 60.13 -69.65 -23.31
CA THR A 461 59.83 -69.28 -21.88
C THR A 461 60.72 -68.24 -21.15
N TYR A 462 60.43 -67.69 -19.95
CA TYR A 462 59.45 -68.03 -18.88
C TYR A 462 59.11 -66.81 -17.99
N TYR A 463 57.94 -66.86 -17.30
CA TYR A 463 57.51 -66.11 -16.09
C TYR A 463 57.16 -64.60 -16.22
N SER A 464 56.19 -64.05 -15.47
CA SER A 464 55.23 -64.60 -14.49
C SER A 464 53.99 -63.69 -14.27
N TYR A 465 52.86 -64.28 -13.87
CA TYR A 465 51.83 -63.83 -12.89
C TYR A 465 51.67 -62.30 -12.60
N SER A 466 50.47 -61.71 -12.50
CA SER A 466 49.24 -62.24 -11.86
C SER A 466 47.96 -61.44 -12.19
N SER A 467 46.82 -62.12 -11.94
CA SER A 467 45.45 -61.70 -11.58
C SER A 467 45.18 -60.26 -11.06
N THR A 468 43.95 -59.69 -11.05
CA THR A 468 42.64 -60.33 -10.74
C THR A 468 41.41 -59.43 -11.05
N LEU A 469 40.33 -60.02 -11.57
CA LEU A 469 38.88 -59.87 -11.23
C LEU A 469 38.13 -58.51 -11.02
N ARG A 470 36.92 -58.47 -11.63
CA ARG A 470 35.66 -57.71 -11.31
C ARG A 470 35.65 -56.18 -11.58
N GLY A 471 34.54 -55.57 -12.01
CA GLY A 471 33.23 -56.08 -12.45
C GLY A 471 32.08 -55.05 -12.25
N PHE A 472 30.96 -55.19 -12.98
CA PHE A 472 29.70 -54.38 -12.88
C PHE A 472 29.84 -52.86 -13.22
N SER A 473 28.81 -52.10 -13.63
CA SER A 473 27.46 -52.39 -14.17
C SER A 473 26.99 -51.19 -15.03
N LEU A 474 25.85 -51.31 -15.73
CA LEU A 474 25.07 -50.19 -16.26
C LEU A 474 24.58 -49.26 -15.12
N PRO A 475 24.09 -48.04 -15.43
CA PRO A 475 22.64 -47.92 -15.66
C PRO A 475 22.21 -47.02 -16.84
N ILE A 476 20.97 -47.28 -17.28
CA ILE A 476 20.08 -46.39 -18.03
C ILE A 476 19.45 -45.37 -17.04
N ILE A 477 19.01 -44.19 -17.48
CA ILE A 477 17.78 -43.51 -17.01
C ILE A 477 17.39 -42.34 -17.94
N ASN A 478 16.09 -42.03 -17.98
CA ASN A 478 15.47 -40.88 -18.65
C ASN A 478 15.73 -39.56 -17.91
#